data_AF-X1RPH2-F1
#
_entry.id   AF-X1RPH2-F1
#
_cell.length_a   1.000
_cell.length_b   1.000
_cell.length_c   1.000
_cell.angle_alpha   90.00
_cell.angle_beta   90.00
_cell.angle_gamma   90.00
#
_symmetry.space_group_name_H-M   'P 1'
#
loop_
_entity.id
_entity.type
_entity.pdbx_description
1 polymer ?
#
loop_
_entity_poly.entity_id
_entity_poly.type
_entity_poly.pdbx_seq_one_letter_code
_entity_poly.pdbx_strand_id
1 'polypeptide(L)' 'DNVVSITAYHRDCRDMDQVLEVVHEFWRNEKPAWISVGQTGLHVRQMLIEIYGIAIVDEDIYQPYSD' A
#
# COMPACT_ATOMS: atom_id res chain seq x y z
N ASP A 1 4.39 8.39 7.09
CA ASP A 1 5.44 8.18 8.12
C ASP A 1 5.14 6.97 8.98
N ASN A 2 3.92 6.82 9.50
CA ASN A 2 3.57 5.70 10.39
C ASN A 2 3.28 4.35 9.73
N VAL A 3 3.31 4.29 8.39
CA VAL A 3 3.04 3.04 7.64
C VAL A 3 4.27 2.17 7.69
N VAL A 4 4.12 0.93 8.16
CA VAL A 4 5.24 0.00 8.36
C VAL A 4 5.27 -1.12 7.33
N SER A 5 4.13 -1.45 6.72
CA SER A 5 4.02 -2.52 5.74
C SER A 5 2.96 -2.22 4.70
N ILE A 6 3.26 -2.54 3.44
CA ILE A 6 2.34 -2.46 2.30
C ILE A 6 2.37 -3.79 1.54
N THR A 7 1.18 -4.30 1.23
CA THR A 7 0.97 -5.29 0.17
C THR A 7 0.28 -4.62 -1.01
N ALA A 8 0.95 -4.64 -2.16
CA ALA A 8 0.43 -4.13 -3.42
C ALA A 8 -0.05 -5.28 -4.29
N TYR A 9 -1.35 -5.28 -4.60
CA TYR A 9 -1.99 -6.25 -5.47
C TYR A 9 -2.10 -5.67 -6.87
N HIS A 10 -1.31 -6.20 -7.79
CA HIS A 10 -1.23 -5.76 -9.18
C HIS A 10 -2.14 -6.63 -10.04
N ARG A 11 -2.93 -5.98 -10.90
CA ARG A 11 -3.69 -6.70 -11.93
C ARG A 11 -2.78 -7.25 -13.03
N ASP A 12 -1.73 -6.52 -13.35
CA ASP A 12 -0.70 -6.91 -14.32
C ASP A 12 0.68 -6.71 -13.68
N CYS A 13 1.43 -7.80 -13.53
CA CYS A 13 2.78 -7.73 -12.93
C CYS A 13 3.77 -6.93 -13.79
N ARG A 14 3.49 -6.72 -15.08
CA ARG A 14 4.38 -5.95 -15.97
C ARG A 14 4.41 -4.46 -15.62
N ASP A 15 3.40 -3.97 -14.90
CA ASP A 15 3.32 -2.58 -14.47
C ASP A 15 4.01 -2.36 -13.11
N MET A 16 4.60 -3.41 -12.51
CA MET A 16 5.23 -3.32 -11.18
C MET A 16 6.36 -2.30 -11.12
N ASP A 17 7.19 -2.19 -12.15
CA ASP A 17 8.32 -1.25 -12.16
C ASP A 17 7.83 0.21 -12.12
N GLN A 18 6.76 0.53 -12.87
CA GLN A 18 6.15 1.86 -12.87
C GLN A 18 5.56 2.21 -11.50
N VAL A 19 4.97 1.23 -10.82
CA VAL A 19 4.47 1.42 -9.46
C VAL A 19 5.62 1.67 -8.49
N LEU A 20 6.72 0.92 -8.60
CA LEU A 20 7.88 1.08 -7.74
C LEU A 20 8.57 2.44 -7.92
N GLU A 21 8.59 2.99 -9.13
CA GLU A 21 9.03 4.36 -9.39
C GLU A 21 8.21 5.37 -8.58
N VAL A 22 6.87 5.30 -8.66
CA VAL A 22 5.96 6.16 -7.89
C VAL A 22 6.15 5.97 -6.38
N VAL A 23 6.33 4.74 -5.92
CA VAL A 23 6.60 4.42 -4.51
C VAL A 23 7.89 5.05 -4.03
N HIS A 24 8.94 5.04 -4.85
CA HIS A 24 10.22 5.66 -4.53
C HIS A 24 10.15 7.20 -4.49
N GLU A 25 9.33 7.81 -5.33
CA GLU A 25 9.07 9.25 -5.30
C GLU A 25 8.27 9.69 -4.06
N PHE A 26 7.30 8.87 -3.66
CA PHE A 26 6.42 9.12 -2.52
C PHE A 26 7.15 8.92 -1.19
N TRP A 27 7.82 7.77 -1.00
CA TRP A 27 8.53 7.42 0.24
C TRP A 27 10.01 7.82 0.15
N ARG A 28 10.30 9.08 0.48
CA ARG A 28 11.63 9.68 0.32
C ARG A 28 12.68 9.23 1.34
N ASN A 29 12.28 9.00 2.60
CA ASN A 29 13.24 8.77 3.70
C ASN A 29 13.12 7.36 4.28
N GLU A 30 11.92 6.96 4.72
CA GLU A 30 11.66 5.62 5.26
C GLU A 30 10.60 4.93 4.41
N LYS A 31 11.00 3.83 3.79
CA LYS A 31 10.10 3.02 2.96
C LYS A 31 9.52 1.91 3.84
N PRO A 32 8.19 1.70 3.83
CA PRO A 32 7.61 0.54 4.50
C PRO A 32 8.16 -0.74 3.89
N ALA A 33 8.06 -1.86 4.63
CA ALA A 33 8.22 -3.17 4.02
C ALA A 33 7.22 -3.29 2.86
N TRP A 34 7.70 -3.70 1.68
CA TRP A 34 6.90 -3.71 0.46
C TRP A 34 6.84 -5.11 -0.13
N ILE A 35 5.62 -5.60 -0.35
CA ILE A 35 5.33 -6.86 -1.03
C ILE A 35 4.46 -6.58 -2.24
N SER A 36 4.86 -7.06 -3.42
CA SER A 36 4.05 -6.98 -4.63
C SER A 36 3.57 -8.36 -5.06
N VAL A 37 2.28 -8.45 -5.39
CA VAL A 37 1.60 -9.71 -5.74
C VAL A 37 0.78 -9.51 -7.02
N GLY A 38 0.91 -10.42 -7.97
CA GLY A 38 0.00 -10.49 -9.12
C GLY A 38 -1.33 -11.15 -8.77
N GLN A 39 -2.44 -10.58 -9.22
CA GLN A 39 -3.80 -11.08 -8.99
C GLN A 39 -4.59 -11.12 -10.30
N THR A 40 -5.44 -12.13 -10.47
CA THR A 40 -6.31 -12.27 -11.67
C THR A 40 -7.51 -11.31 -11.66
N GLY A 41 -7.83 -10.73 -10.50
CA GLY A 41 -8.89 -9.73 -10.34
C GLY A 41 -8.74 -8.96 -9.03
N LEU A 42 -9.26 -7.74 -9.02
CA LEU A 42 -9.31 -6.84 -7.86
C LEU A 42 -10.78 -6.53 -7.53
N HIS A 43 -11.02 -5.87 -6.39
CA HIS A 43 -12.38 -5.56 -5.91
C HIS A 43 -13.25 -4.84 -6.97
N VAL A 44 -12.66 -3.89 -7.70
CA VAL A 44 -13.32 -3.20 -8.81
C VAL A 44 -12.68 -3.61 -10.14
N ARG A 45 -13.49 -3.99 -11.13
CA ARG A 45 -13.04 -4.50 -12.43
C ARG A 45 -12.07 -3.56 -13.18
N GLN A 46 -12.12 -2.27 -12.92
CA GLN A 46 -11.28 -1.26 -13.57
C GLN A 46 -10.03 -0.89 -12.77
N MET A 47 -9.90 -1.36 -11.52
CA MET A 47 -8.68 -1.15 -10.75
C MET A 47 -7.51 -1.85 -11.41
N LEU A 48 -6.36 -1.16 -11.40
CA LEU A 48 -5.08 -1.67 -11.88
C LEU A 48 -4.20 -2.13 -10.71
N ILE A 49 -4.42 -1.52 -9.54
CA ILE A 49 -3.70 -1.81 -8.31
C ILE A 49 -4.63 -1.63 -7.10
N GLU A 50 -4.43 -2.44 -6.09
CA GLU A 50 -5.01 -2.28 -4.76
C GLU A 50 -3.87 -2.27 -3.72
N ILE A 51 -3.91 -1.32 -2.79
CA ILE A 51 -2.88 -1.12 -1.77
C ILE A 51 -3.48 -1.43 -0.40
N TYR A 52 -2.93 -2.45 0.26
CA TYR A 52 -3.25 -2.79 1.64
C TYR A 52 -2.10 -2.37 2.55
N GLY A 53 -2.36 -1.47 3.50
CA GLY A 53 -1.34 -0.89 4.38
C GLY A 53 -1.59 -1.20 5.86
N ILE A 54 -0.49 -1.38 6.60
CA ILE A 54 -0.48 -1.47 8.07
C ILE A 54 0.31 -0.28 8.62
N ALA A 55 -0.25 0.40 9.61
CA ALA A 55 0.37 1.53 10.27
C ALA A 55 0.38 1.36 11.79
N ILE A 56 1.40 1.92 12.44
CA ILE A 56 1.47 2.03 13.91
C ILE A 56 0.93 3.40 14.28
N VAL A 57 -0.14 3.44 15.07
CA VAL A 57 -0.66 4.68 15.65
C VAL A 57 -0.09 4.84 17.06
N ASP A 58 0.43 6.01 17.37
CA ASP A 58 0.77 6.37 18.75
C ASP A 58 -0.51 6.31 19.61
N GLU A 59 -0.39 5.76 20.82
CA GLU A 59 -1.53 5.58 21.74
C GLU A 59 -2.26 6.90 22.04
N ASP A 60 -1.56 8.04 21.94
CA ASP A 60 -2.09 9.38 22.20
C ASP A 60 -3.01 9.91 21.08
N ILE A 61 -3.06 9.26 19.91
CA ILE A 61 -3.88 9.67 18.75
C ILE A 61 -5.12 8.75 18.59
N TYR A 62 -5.23 7.70 19.41
CA TYR A 62 -6.34 6.76 19.34
C TYR A 62 -7.62 7.36 19.98
N GLN A 63 -8.50 7.93 19.15
CA GLN A 63 -9.92 8.04 19.51
C GLN A 63 -10.63 6.78 19.01
N PRO A 64 -11.11 5.89 19.91
CA PRO A 64 -11.95 4.78 19.48
C PRO A 64 -13.19 5.35 18.79
N TYR A 65 -13.63 4.70 17.72
CA TYR A 65 -14.91 5.00 17.09
C TYR A 65 -15.99 4.95 18.18
N SER A 66 -16.62 6.10 18.44
CA SER A 66 -17.80 6.16 19.30
C SER A 66 -19.01 5.65 18.51
N ASP A 67 -19.63 4.58 19.00
CA ASP A 67 -20.93 4.08 18.54
C ASP A 67 -22.06 5.12 18.73
#